data_AF-A0ABD4X2S4-F1
#
_entry.id   AF-A0ABD4X2S4-F1
#
_cell.length_a   1.000
_cell.length_b   1.000
_cell.length_c   1.000
_cell.angle_alpha   90.00
_cell.angle_beta   90.00
_cell.angle_gamma   90.00
#
_symmetry.space_group_name_H-M   'P 1'
#
loop_
_entity.id
_entity.type
_entity.pdbx_description
1 polymer ?
#
loop_
_entity_poly.entity_id
_entity_poly.type
_entity_poly.pdbx_seq_one_letter_code
_entity_poly.pdbx_strand_id
1 'polypeptide(L)' 'MNFSLDNKVSGRCDNCNSAYFKSSVKGGVFLRECRECGMKKSI' A
#
# COMPACT_ATOMS: atom_id res chain seq x y z
N MET A 1 19.41 7.23 21.81
CA MET A 1 18.46 6.25 21.24
C MET A 1 18.15 6.68 19.82
N ASN A 2 18.72 6.03 18.81
CA ASN A 2 18.39 6.28 17.41
C ASN A 2 17.17 5.42 17.05
N PHE A 3 15.97 5.97 17.28
CA PHE A 3 14.79 5.48 16.56
C PHE A 3 14.93 5.98 15.13
N SER A 4 15.57 5.18 14.27
CA SER A 4 15.34 5.29 12.83
C SER A 4 13.89 4.90 12.59
N LEU A 5 12.97 5.82 12.86
CA LEU A 5 11.57 5.73 12.47
C LEU A 5 11.62 5.80 10.95
N ASP A 6 11.74 4.64 10.30
CA ASP A 6 11.42 4.50 8.89
C ASP A 6 10.12 5.27 8.70
N ASN A 7 10.15 6.40 7.98
CA ASN A 7 8.99 7.27 7.77
C ASN A 7 7.93 6.58 6.88
N LYS A 8 7.94 5.25 6.87
CA LYS A 8 7.01 4.39 6.19
C LYS A 8 5.76 4.29 7.03
N VAL A 9 4.89 5.26 6.79
CA VAL A 9 3.54 5.27 7.36
C VAL A 9 2.82 4.01 6.87
N SER A 10 2.64 3.06 7.78
CA SER A 10 1.95 1.80 7.47
C SER A 10 0.53 2.07 6.97
N GLY A 11 0.07 1.26 6.02
CA GLY A 11 -1.25 1.43 5.41
C GLY A 11 -1.36 2.58 4.40
N ARG A 12 -0.27 3.27 4.06
CA ARG A 12 -0.22 4.25 2.97
C ARG A 12 0.44 3.70 1.72
N CYS A 13 0.10 4.28 0.57
CA CYS A 13 0.68 3.88 -0.71
C CYS A 13 2.13 4.35 -0.76
N ASP A 14 3.05 3.46 -1.10
CA ASP A 14 4.47 3.79 -1.17
C ASP A 14 4.80 4.85 -2.23
N ASN A 15 3.92 5.06 -3.22
CA ASN A 15 4.14 6.00 -4.32
C ASN A 15 3.52 7.39 -4.08
N CYS A 16 2.30 7.47 -3.53
CA CYS A 16 1.58 8.74 -3.38
C CYS A 16 1.10 9.03 -1.95
N ASN A 17 1.46 8.20 -0.98
CA ASN A 17 1.08 8.32 0.43
C ASN A 17 -0.45 8.31 0.71
N SER A 18 -1.27 7.95 -0.28
CA SER A 18 -2.72 7.80 -0.13
C SER A 18 -3.08 6.62 0.76
N ALA A 19 -4.13 6.77 1.56
CA ALA A 19 -4.76 5.68 2.31
C ALA A 19 -5.90 4.99 1.54
N TYR A 20 -6.23 5.47 0.34
CA TYR A 20 -7.35 4.96 -0.45
C TYR A 20 -6.91 3.81 -1.34
N PHE A 21 -7.47 2.63 -1.07
CA PHE A 21 -7.18 1.41 -1.81
C PHE A 21 -8.44 0.70 -2.28
N LYS A 22 -8.29 -0.11 -3.32
CA LYS A 22 -9.23 -1.13 -3.76
C LYS A 22 -8.56 -2.48 -3.54
N SER A 23 -9.23 -3.35 -2.80
CA SER A 23 -8.81 -4.74 -2.63
C SER A 23 -9.55 -5.63 -3.61
N SER A 24 -8.85 -6.61 -4.16
CA SER A 24 -9.43 -7.61 -5.08
C SER A 24 -8.72 -8.94 -4.92
N VAL A 25 -9.39 -10.03 -5.28
CA VAL A 25 -8.80 -11.37 -5.29
C VAL A 25 -8.71 -11.83 -6.74
N LYS A 26 -7.52 -12.28 -7.15
CA LYS A 26 -7.31 -12.85 -8.48
C LYS A 26 -6.44 -14.10 -8.37
N GLY A 27 -7.00 -15.25 -8.78
CA GLY A 27 -6.29 -16.53 -8.73
C GLY A 27 -5.86 -16.95 -7.32
N GLY A 28 -6.65 -16.59 -6.29
CA GLY A 28 -6.32 -16.89 -4.89
C GLY A 28 -5.37 -15.89 -4.21
N VAL A 29 -4.87 -14.88 -4.92
CA VAL A 29 -3.99 -13.84 -4.36
C VAL A 29 -4.79 -12.58 -4.03
N PHE A 30 -4.57 -12.02 -2.85
CA PHE A 30 -5.11 -10.72 -2.47
C PHE A 30 -4.24 -9.61 -3.07
N LEU A 31 -4.87 -8.77 -3.91
CA LEU A 31 -4.25 -7.64 -4.55
C LEU A 31 -4.80 -6.35 -3.94
N ARG A 32 -3.90 -5.44 -3.60
CA ARG A 32 -4.17 -4.09 -3.13
C ARG A 32 -3.76 -3.08 -4.20
N GLU A 33 -4.71 -2.32 -4.70
CA GLU A 33 -4.49 -1.27 -5.70
C GLU A 33 -4.75 0.11 -5.06
N CYS A 34 -3.83 1.06 -5.19
CA CYS A 34 -4.05 2.43 -4.75
C CYS A 34 -5.01 3.14 -5.72
N ARG A 35 -6.06 3.77 -5.20
CA ARG A 35 -7.05 4.46 -6.04
C ARG A 35 -6.53 5.76 -6.66
N GLU A 36 -5.55 6.39 -6.03
CA GLU A 36 -5.02 7.67 -6.51
C GLU A 36 -4.01 7.50 -7.66
N CYS A 37 -3.10 6.52 -7.55
CA CYS A 37 -2.02 6.35 -8.53
C CYS A 37 -2.00 4.99 -9.24
N GLY A 38 -2.96 4.10 -8.94
CA GLY A 38 -3.07 2.78 -9.59
C GLY A 38 -2.01 1.75 -9.18
N MET A 39 -1.12 2.06 -8.23
CA MET A 39 -0.07 1.13 -7.79
C MET A 39 -0.68 -0.13 -7.18
N LYS A 40 -0.27 -1.30 -7.66
CA LYS A 40 -0.76 -2.61 -7.17
C LYS A 40 0.33 -3.34 -6.40
N LYS A 41 -0.05 -3.94 -5.28
CA LYS A 41 0.79 -4.87 -4.51
C LYS A 41 -0.02 -6.10 -4.13
N SER A 42 0.56 -7.28 -4.27
CA SER A 42 0.06 -8.46 -3.58
C SER A 42 0.31 -8.31 -2.09
N ILE A 43 -0.69 -8.65 -1.28
CA ILE A 43 -0.56 -8.77 0.18
C ILE A 43 -0.50 -10.24 0.54
#